data_AF-A0A949YXF8-F1
#
_entry.id   AF-A0A949YXF8-F1
#
_cell.length_a   1.000
_cell.length_b   1.000
_cell.length_c   1.000
_cell.angle_alpha   90.00
_cell.angle_beta   90.00
_cell.angle_gamma   90.00
#
_symmetry.space_group_name_H-M   'P 1'
#
loop_
_entity.id
_entity.type
_entity.pdbx_description
1 polymer ?
#
loop_
_entity_poly.entity_id
_entity_poly.type
_entity_poly.pdbx_seq_one_letter_code
_entity_poly.pdbx_strand_id
1 'polypeptide(L)'
;MTIDEAQAVIEETGERITEADVHRTKGELLLAKGVSNAPQAEHSFRTAIEIARLQKAKSWELRATMSLARLLRDTNRGDEARSMLAEIYNWFTEGFDTADLKDAKALLDELSHQDR
;
A
#
# COMPACT_ATOMS: atom_id res chain seq x y z
N MET A 1 -29.87 9.09 7.16
CA MET A 1 -28.71 9.31 6.28
C MET A 1 -28.22 10.73 6.48
N THR A 2 -27.43 10.91 7.53
CA THR A 2 -26.60 12.09 7.73
C THR A 2 -25.34 11.98 6.87
N ILE A 3 -24.60 13.08 6.70
CA ILE A 3 -23.31 13.06 5.98
C ILE A 3 -22.32 12.11 6.69
N ASP A 4 -22.39 11.99 8.01
CA ASP A 4 -21.54 11.09 8.80
C ASP A 4 -21.86 9.62 8.56
N GLU A 5 -23.15 9.25 8.43
CA GLU A 5 -23.57 7.89 8.05
C GLU A 5 -23.15 7.56 6.61
N ALA A 6 -23.22 8.54 5.70
CA ALA A 6 -22.73 8.38 4.34
C ALA A 6 -21.20 8.24 4.28
N GLN A 7 -20.45 8.95 5.15
CA GLN A 7 -19.00 8.80 5.28
C GLN A 7 -18.60 7.43 5.82
N ALA A 8 -19.29 6.93 6.86
CA ALA A 8 -19.03 5.62 7.42
C ALA A 8 -19.30 4.50 6.39
N VAL A 9 -20.38 4.59 5.62
CA VAL A 9 -20.69 3.63 4.55
C VAL A 9 -19.67 3.71 3.39
N ILE A 10 -19.17 4.90 3.06
CA ILE A 10 -18.10 5.07 2.05
C ILE A 10 -16.75 4.54 2.56
N GLU A 11 -16.47 4.67 3.85
CA GLU A 11 -15.30 4.09 4.51
C GLU A 11 -15.40 2.56 4.62
N GLU A 12 -16.62 2.03 4.76
CA GLU A 12 -16.92 0.60 4.87
C GLU A 12 -16.90 -0.12 3.51
N THR A 13 -17.33 0.53 2.42
CA THR A 13 -17.28 -0.03 1.05
C THR A 13 -15.98 0.26 0.31
N GLY A 14 -15.21 1.28 0.74
CA GLY A 14 -13.94 1.67 0.12
C GLY A 14 -14.05 2.29 -1.26
N GLU A 15 -15.25 2.47 -1.82
CA GLU A 15 -15.46 2.99 -3.18
C GLU A 15 -15.46 4.53 -3.22
N ARG A 16 -14.35 5.13 -2.80
CA ARG A 16 -13.85 6.34 -3.48
C ARG A 16 -12.59 5.92 -4.20
N ILE A 17 -12.72 5.66 -5.50
CA ILE A 17 -11.54 5.52 -6.36
C ILE A 17 -10.76 6.83 -6.25
N THR A 18 -9.66 6.81 -5.51
CA THR A 18 -8.73 7.93 -5.42
C THR A 18 -7.71 7.82 -6.54
N GLU A 19 -7.12 8.93 -6.95
CA GLU A 19 -6.04 8.94 -7.94
C GLU A 19 -4.88 8.02 -7.52
N ALA A 20 -4.57 7.95 -6.22
CA ALA A 20 -3.61 6.99 -5.67
C ALA A 20 -4.02 5.53 -5.95
N ASP A 21 -5.30 5.19 -5.77
CA ASP A 21 -5.80 3.83 -6.00
C ASP A 21 -5.79 3.43 -7.49
N VAL A 22 -6.02 4.39 -8.40
CA VAL A 22 -5.86 4.18 -9.85
C VAL A 22 -4.43 3.79 -10.18
N HIS A 23 -3.45 4.54 -9.65
CA HIS A 23 -2.04 4.26 -9.88
C HIS A 23 -1.59 2.94 -9.23
N ARG A 24 -2.09 2.62 -8.03
CA ARG A 24 -1.85 1.33 -7.37
C ARG A 24 -2.38 0.17 -8.22
N THR A 25 -3.64 0.24 -8.65
CA THR A 25 -4.28 -0.80 -9.47
C THR A 25 -3.61 -0.98 -10.83
N LYS A 26 -3.13 0.12 -11.44
CA LYS A 26 -2.30 0.06 -12.64
C LYS A 26 -1.01 -0.74 -12.42
N GLY A 27 -0.34 -0.54 -11.29
CA GLY A 27 0.85 -1.31 -10.91
C GLY A 27 0.56 -2.82 -10.79
N GLU A 28 -0.50 -3.17 -10.07
CA GLU A 28 -0.94 -4.58 -9.93
C GLU A 28 -1.25 -5.23 -11.28
N LEU A 29 -1.97 -4.52 -12.15
CA LEU A 29 -2.29 -5.00 -13.49
C LEU A 29 -1.05 -5.20 -14.36
N LEU A 30 -0.04 -4.34 -14.22
CA LEU A 30 1.23 -4.48 -14.93
C LEU A 30 1.98 -5.73 -14.48
N LEU A 31 2.02 -6.01 -13.17
CA LEU A 31 2.62 -7.24 -12.65
C LEU A 31 1.87 -8.50 -13.13
N ALA A 32 0.54 -8.45 -13.15
CA ALA A 32 -0.27 -9.55 -13.67
C ALA A 32 -0.02 -9.85 -15.17
N LYS A 33 0.43 -8.85 -15.94
CA LYS A 33 0.84 -9.00 -17.35
C LYS A 33 2.24 -9.57 -17.53
N GLY A 34 3.04 -9.67 -16.47
CA GLY A 34 4.34 -10.33 -16.48
C GLY A 34 5.46 -9.51 -15.84
N VAL A 35 6.49 -10.22 -15.37
CA VAL A 35 7.65 -9.67 -14.65
C VAL A 35 8.45 -8.64 -15.45
N SER A 36 8.38 -8.67 -16.78
CA SER A 36 9.00 -7.66 -17.65
C SER A 36 8.44 -6.25 -17.45
N ASN A 37 7.24 -6.12 -16.87
CA ASN A 37 6.61 -4.84 -16.55
C ASN A 37 6.92 -4.35 -15.12
N ALA A 38 7.76 -5.07 -14.36
CA ALA A 38 8.11 -4.71 -13.00
C ALA A 38 8.59 -3.25 -12.84
N PRO A 39 9.44 -2.68 -13.73
CA PRO A 39 9.85 -1.27 -13.62
C PRO A 39 8.67 -0.28 -13.73
N GLN A 40 7.73 -0.55 -14.64
CA GLN A 40 6.54 0.29 -14.83
C GLN A 40 5.55 0.13 -13.67
N ALA A 41 5.47 -1.07 -13.09
CA ALA A 41 4.67 -1.33 -11.90
C ALA A 41 5.24 -0.58 -10.69
N GLU A 42 6.55 -0.67 -10.44
CA GLU A 42 7.25 0.08 -9.40
C GLU A 42 7.01 1.59 -9.53
N HIS A 43 7.16 2.13 -10.75
CA HIS A 43 6.88 3.54 -11.00
C HIS A 43 5.44 3.91 -10.64
N SER A 44 4.47 3.07 -11.03
CA SER A 44 3.06 3.30 -10.73
C SER A 44 2.78 3.29 -9.21
N PHE A 45 3.39 2.38 -8.46
CA PHE A 45 3.24 2.35 -7.00
C PHE A 45 3.87 3.56 -6.32
N ARG A 46 5.06 4.01 -6.77
CA ARG A 46 5.69 5.22 -6.23
C ARG A 46 4.83 6.46 -6.46
N THR A 47 4.27 6.62 -7.65
CA THR A 47 3.32 7.71 -7.93
C THR A 47 2.08 7.62 -7.04
N ALA A 48 1.53 6.42 -6.82
CA ALA A 48 0.41 6.25 -5.90
C ALA A 48 0.73 6.70 -4.47
N ILE A 49 1.94 6.36 -3.97
CA ILE A 49 2.43 6.78 -2.64
C ILE A 49 2.56 8.30 -2.58
N GLU A 50 3.15 8.93 -3.59
CA GLU A 50 3.29 10.39 -3.65
C GLU A 50 1.95 11.11 -3.63
N ILE A 51 0.99 10.65 -4.44
CA ILE A 51 -0.37 11.21 -4.48
C ILE A 51 -1.07 11.01 -3.12
N ALA A 52 -0.99 9.83 -2.52
CA ALA A 52 -1.59 9.56 -1.22
C ALA A 52 -0.99 10.46 -0.12
N ARG A 53 0.33 10.69 -0.15
CA ARG A 53 1.01 11.63 0.74
C ARG A 53 0.52 13.06 0.56
N LEU A 54 0.40 13.54 -0.68
CA LEU A 54 -0.14 14.87 -1.00
C LEU A 54 -1.58 15.04 -0.52
N GLN A 55 -2.39 14.00 -0.67
CA GLN A 55 -3.79 13.97 -0.21
C GLN A 55 -3.92 13.72 1.31
N LYS A 56 -2.81 13.48 2.01
CA LYS A 56 -2.76 13.06 3.43
C LYS A 56 -3.60 11.80 3.71
N ALA A 57 -3.74 10.93 2.73
CA ALA A 57 -4.61 9.78 2.78
C ALA A 57 -3.83 8.52 3.17
N LYS A 58 -3.61 8.35 4.48
CA LYS A 58 -2.65 7.38 5.03
C LYS A 58 -3.01 5.92 4.76
N SER A 59 -4.30 5.56 4.73
CA SER A 59 -4.73 4.20 4.37
C SER A 59 -4.37 3.86 2.90
N TRP A 60 -4.48 4.82 1.98
CA TRP A 60 -4.07 4.63 0.59
C TRP A 60 -2.55 4.58 0.43
N GLU A 61 -1.82 5.40 1.20
CA GLU A 61 -0.35 5.34 1.28
C GLU A 61 0.12 3.95 1.74
N LEU A 62 -0.51 3.40 2.78
CA LEU A 62 -0.20 2.07 3.31
C LEU A 62 -0.43 0.99 2.25
N ARG A 63 -1.60 0.99 1.59
CA ARG A 63 -1.93 0.00 0.55
C ARG A 63 -0.96 0.04 -0.62
N ALA A 64 -0.62 1.22 -1.12
CA ALA A 64 0.35 1.37 -2.21
C ALA A 64 1.75 0.95 -1.78
N THR A 65 2.16 1.27 -0.56
CA THR A 65 3.45 0.86 0.02
C THR A 65 3.53 -0.66 0.17
N MET A 66 2.46 -1.34 0.59
CA MET A 66 2.45 -2.81 0.67
C MET A 66 2.62 -3.47 -0.69
N SER A 67 1.96 -2.95 -1.73
CA SER A 67 2.12 -3.45 -3.11
C SER A 67 3.56 -3.29 -3.60
N LEU A 68 4.17 -2.12 -3.35
CA LEU A 68 5.57 -1.89 -3.69
C LEU A 68 6.51 -2.78 -2.88
N ALA A 69 6.29 -2.94 -1.57
CA ALA A 69 7.11 -3.77 -0.71
C ALA A 69 7.13 -5.24 -1.19
N ARG A 70 6.00 -5.79 -1.63
CA ARG A 70 5.94 -7.13 -2.24
C ARG A 70 6.78 -7.23 -3.52
N LEU A 71 6.69 -6.23 -4.41
CA LEU A 71 7.52 -6.19 -5.61
C LEU A 71 9.02 -6.11 -5.29
N LEU A 72 9.39 -5.27 -4.32
CA LEU A 72 10.77 -5.09 -3.89
C LEU A 72 11.34 -6.37 -3.25
N ARG A 73 10.54 -7.05 -2.44
CA ARG A 73 10.86 -8.37 -1.90
C ARG A 73 11.21 -9.36 -3.01
N ASP A 74 10.36 -9.47 -4.02
CA ASP A 74 10.50 -10.42 -5.11
C ASP A 74 11.66 -10.04 -6.07
N THR A 75 12.18 -8.82 -5.97
CA THR A 75 13.35 -8.31 -6.72
C THR A 75 14.61 -8.18 -5.87
N ASN A 76 14.68 -8.89 -4.73
CA ASN A 76 15.83 -8.94 -3.83
C ASN A 76 16.22 -7.57 -3.22
N ARG A 77 15.23 -6.70 -3.00
CA ARG A 77 15.34 -5.38 -2.36
C ARG A 77 14.55 -5.36 -1.04
N GLY A 78 14.69 -6.42 -0.24
CA GLY A 78 13.97 -6.62 1.02
C GLY A 78 14.19 -5.53 2.06
N ASP A 79 15.43 -5.03 2.21
CA ASP A 79 15.75 -3.93 3.13
C ASP A 79 14.98 -2.64 2.81
N GLU A 80 14.86 -2.30 1.53
CA GLU A 80 14.10 -1.13 1.09
C GLU A 80 12.60 -1.31 1.36
N ALA A 81 12.07 -2.50 1.05
CA ALA A 81 10.70 -2.88 1.32
C ALA A 81 10.36 -2.75 2.82
N ARG A 82 11.23 -3.29 3.68
CA ARG A 82 11.09 -3.28 5.13
C ARG A 82 11.12 -1.85 5.68
N SER A 83 12.11 -1.06 5.26
CA SER A 83 12.27 0.33 5.70
C SER A 83 11.04 1.17 5.40
N MET A 84 10.57 1.15 4.14
CA MET A 84 9.44 1.99 3.73
C MET A 84 8.12 1.54 4.35
N LEU A 85 7.89 0.24 4.48
CA LEU A 85 6.66 -0.29 5.08
C LEU A 85 6.63 -0.01 6.59
N ALA A 86 7.77 -0.10 7.27
CA ALA A 86 7.87 0.21 8.68
C ALA A 86 7.60 1.70 8.96
N GLU A 87 8.09 2.59 8.10
CA GLU A 87 7.86 4.04 8.23
C GLU A 87 6.36 4.36 8.23
N ILE A 88 5.60 3.86 7.25
CA ILE A 88 4.16 4.14 7.16
C ILE A 88 3.37 3.37 8.22
N TYR A 89 3.74 2.12 8.54
CA TYR A 89 3.06 1.35 9.58
C TYR A 89 3.16 2.02 10.96
N ASN A 90 4.35 2.51 11.32
CA ASN A 90 4.60 3.17 12.61
C ASN A 90 3.95 4.56 12.73
N TRP A 91 3.46 5.14 11.63
CA TRP A 91 2.69 6.38 11.68
C TRP A 91 1.30 6.17 12.31
N PHE A 92 0.72 4.97 12.16
CA PHE A 92 -0.57 4.66 12.74
C PHE A 92 -0.45 4.42 14.25
N THR A 93 -1.33 5.05 15.02
CA THR A 93 -1.44 4.85 16.48
C THR A 93 -2.70 4.08 16.86
N GLU A 94 -3.61 3.89 15.91
CA GLU A 94 -4.90 3.22 16.06
C GLU A 94 -5.27 2.45 14.79
N GLY A 95 -6.36 1.68 14.82
CA GLY A 95 -6.84 0.94 13.66
C GLY A 95 -6.09 -0.36 13.37
N PHE A 96 -5.22 -0.83 14.27
CA PHE A 96 -4.48 -2.10 14.12
C PHE A 96 -5.36 -3.35 13.99
N ASP A 97 -6.65 -3.23 14.28
CA ASP A 97 -7.62 -4.30 14.05
C ASP A 97 -8.14 -4.38 12.61
N THR A 98 -7.88 -3.37 11.78
CA THR A 98 -8.25 -3.34 10.36
C THR A 98 -7.46 -4.35 9.56
N ALA A 99 -8.04 -4.83 8.46
CA ALA A 99 -7.38 -5.79 7.56
C ALA A 99 -6.06 -5.23 7.02
N ASP A 100 -6.04 -3.98 6.57
CA ASP A 100 -4.83 -3.37 5.99
C ASP A 100 -3.65 -3.33 6.97
N LEU A 101 -3.88 -2.99 8.24
CA LEU A 101 -2.81 -2.94 9.23
C LEU A 101 -2.38 -4.34 9.71
N LYS A 102 -3.29 -5.32 9.72
CA LYS A 102 -2.92 -6.72 9.97
C LYS A 102 -2.04 -7.27 8.85
N ASP A 103 -2.41 -7.01 7.59
CA ASP A 103 -1.66 -7.44 6.42
C ASP A 103 -0.29 -6.75 6.35
N ALA A 104 -0.22 -5.45 6.66
CA ALA A 104 1.04 -4.72 6.71
C ALA A 104 1.99 -5.29 7.78
N LYS A 105 1.45 -5.68 8.95
CA LYS A 105 2.24 -6.30 10.02
C LYS A 105 2.77 -7.67 9.59
N ALA A 106 1.94 -8.51 8.99
CA ALA A 106 2.34 -9.81 8.50
C ALA A 106 3.46 -9.69 7.45
N LEU A 107 3.33 -8.74 6.52
CA LEU A 107 4.36 -8.48 5.51
C LEU A 107 5.67 -7.95 6.13
N LEU A 108 5.61 -7.10 7.17
CA LEU A 108 6.81 -6.68 7.91
C LEU A 108 7.53 -7.84 8.60
N ASP A 109 6.77 -8.79 9.15
CA ASP A 109 7.34 -9.98 9.78
C ASP A 109 8.02 -10.88 8.74
N GLU A 110 7.39 -11.11 7.59
CA GLU A 110 7.99 -11.84 6.46
C GLU A 110 9.31 -11.21 6.01
N LEU A 111 9.32 -9.90 5.81
CA LEU A 111 10.51 -9.15 5.36
C LEU A 111 11.64 -9.21 6.39
N SER A 112 11.32 -9.22 7.68
CA SER A 112 12.31 -9.32 8.76
C SER A 112 12.92 -10.73 8.90
N HIS A 113 12.27 -11.75 8.34
CA HIS A 113 12.76 -13.13 8.33
C HIS A 113 13.64 -13.46 7.13
N GLN A 114 13.60 -12.68 6.05
CA GLN A 114 14.48 -12.88 4.88
C GLN A 114 15.90 -12.33 5.06
N ASP A 115 16.12 -11.46 6.04
CA ASP A 115 17.44 -10.86 6.33
C ASP A 115 18.33 -11.75 7.26
N ARG A 116 17.90 -12.99 7.59
CA ARG A 116 18.64 -13.95 8.45
C ARG A 116 19.04 -15.22 7.70
#